data_AF-A0A5C3P3H4-F1
#
_entry.id   AF-A0A5C3P3H4-F1
#
_cell.length_a   1.000
_cell.length_b   1.000
_cell.length_c   1.000
_cell.angle_alpha   90.00
_cell.angle_beta   90.00
_cell.angle_gamma   90.00
#
_symmetry.space_group_name_H-M   'P 1'
#
loop_
_entity.id
_entity.type
_entity.pdbx_description
1 polymer ?
#
loop_
_entity_poly.entity_id
_entity_poly.type
_entity_poly.pdbx_seq_one_letter_code
_entity_poly.pdbx_strand_id
1 'polypeptide(L)'
;SILELGESLNSRLPINSLPYEILVKIFRIVQTDPWIYQGRLINWNWLSIQAVCRHWRTVLCSDPLSWRTITVYSRHEWLQICLERCTDVHADVTLHKKS
;
A
#
# COMPACT_ATOMS: atom_id res chain seq x y z
N SER A 1 25.72 9.26 -1.73
CA SER A 1 25.07 9.08 -3.05
C SER A 1 23.76 9.87 -3.17
N ILE A 2 23.27 10.21 -4.38
CA ILE A 2 22.01 10.96 -4.61
C ILE A 2 20.81 10.31 -3.89
N LEU A 3 20.78 8.98 -3.80
CA LEU A 3 19.72 8.23 -3.11
C LEU A 3 19.68 8.50 -1.60
N GLU A 4 20.83 8.60 -0.94
CA GLU A 4 20.93 8.84 0.51
C GLU A 4 20.49 10.27 0.87
N LEU A 5 20.78 11.24 -0.01
CA LEU A 5 20.28 12.61 0.15
C LEU A 5 18.76 12.66 0.06
N GLY A 6 18.16 11.93 -0.90
CA GLY A 6 16.72 11.81 -1.04
C GLY A 6 16.05 11.16 0.18
N GLU A 7 16.67 10.12 0.74
CA GLU A 7 16.18 9.49 1.98
C GLU A 7 16.26 10.44 3.18
N SER A 8 17.38 11.15 3.35
CA SER A 8 17.55 12.11 4.45
C SER A 8 16.63 13.33 4.35
N LEU A 9 16.26 13.77 3.15
CA LEU A 9 15.30 14.87 2.98
C LEU A 9 13.87 14.38 3.23
N ASN A 10 13.53 13.18 2.74
CA ASN A 10 12.23 12.58 2.99
C ASN A 10 11.99 12.37 4.48
N SER A 11 12.97 11.91 5.26
CA SER A 11 12.79 11.70 6.70
C SER A 11 12.46 12.96 7.49
N ARG A 12 12.73 14.16 6.94
CA ARG A 12 12.41 15.45 7.56
C ARG A 12 11.00 15.96 7.24
N LEU A 13 10.29 15.32 6.32
CA LEU A 13 8.90 15.70 6.01
C LEU A 13 7.99 15.33 7.19
N PRO A 14 7.03 16.20 7.58
CA PRO A 14 6.16 15.96 8.75
C PRO A 14 5.43 14.62 8.73
N ILE A 15 5.03 14.13 7.55
CA ILE A 15 4.39 12.83 7.41
C ILE A 15 5.34 11.67 7.70
N ASN A 16 6.62 11.79 7.32
CA ASN A 16 7.62 10.74 7.51
C ASN A 16 8.21 10.72 8.92
N SER A 17 7.96 11.76 9.71
CA SER A 17 8.31 11.78 11.14
C SER A 17 7.22 11.17 12.03
N LEU A 18 6.09 10.75 11.47
CA LEU A 18 5.02 10.10 12.24
C LEU A 18 5.45 8.70 12.68
N PRO A 19 4.95 8.21 13.84
CA PRO A 19 5.17 6.84 14.26
C PRO A 19 4.65 5.82 13.23
N TYR A 20 5.28 4.65 13.19
CA TYR A 20 4.90 3.55 12.32
C TYR A 20 3.41 3.23 12.39
N GLU A 21 2.82 3.13 13.59
CA GLU A 21 1.41 2.76 13.71
C GLU A 21 0.47 3.81 13.11
N ILE A 22 0.87 5.08 13.16
CA ILE A 22 0.09 6.19 12.59
C ILE A 22 0.16 6.15 11.06
N LEU A 23 1.34 5.91 10.49
CA LEU A 23 1.49 5.73 9.04
C LEU A 23 0.67 4.55 8.53
N VAL A 24 0.72 3.40 9.20
CA VAL A 24 -0.11 2.23 8.85
C VAL A 24 -1.60 2.58 8.88
N LYS A 25 -2.07 3.26 9.94
CA LYS A 25 -3.47 3.70 10.03
C LYS A 25 -3.87 4.60 8.87
N ILE A 26 -3.05 5.60 8.54
CA ILE A 26 -3.29 6.51 7.41
C ILE A 26 -3.36 5.71 6.10
N PHE A 27 -2.36 4.86 5.83
CA PHE A 27 -2.33 4.10 4.58
C PHE A 27 -3.49 3.14 4.43
N ARG A 28 -3.98 2.55 5.52
CA ARG A 28 -5.15 1.66 5.49
C ARG A 28 -6.44 2.42 5.18
N ILE A 29 -6.62 3.62 5.73
CA ILE A 29 -7.75 4.50 5.36
C ILE A 29 -7.72 4.80 3.86
N VAL A 30 -6.53 5.08 3.30
CA VAL A 30 -6.38 5.31 1.85
C VAL A 30 -6.69 4.08 1.01
N GLN A 31 -6.43 2.88 1.51
CA GLN A 31 -6.74 1.62 0.83
C GLN A 31 -8.24 1.28 0.81
N THR A 32 -8.95 1.55 1.90
CA THR A 32 -10.34 1.06 2.07
C THR A 32 -11.40 2.03 1.59
N ASP A 33 -11.14 3.33 1.68
CA ASP A 33 -12.21 4.31 1.53
C ASP A 33 -12.38 4.73 0.06
N PRO A 34 -13.61 4.68 -0.49
CA PRO A 34 -13.89 5.30 -1.77
C PRO A 34 -13.63 6.81 -1.69
N TRP A 35 -12.68 7.29 -2.48
CA TRP A 35 -12.31 8.71 -2.47
C TRP A 35 -13.25 9.50 -3.38
N ILE A 36 -13.89 10.55 -2.84
CA ILE A 36 -14.60 11.54 -3.64
C ILE A 36 -13.69 12.75 -3.81
N TYR A 37 -13.24 13.00 -5.03
CA TYR A 37 -12.48 14.20 -5.36
C TYR A 37 -13.25 15.00 -6.39
N GLN A 38 -13.56 16.25 -6.07
CA GLN A 38 -14.33 17.15 -6.94
C GLN A 38 -15.67 16.53 -7.41
N GLY A 39 -16.37 15.84 -6.51
CA GLY A 39 -17.66 15.21 -6.78
C GLY A 39 -17.59 13.92 -7.61
N ARG A 40 -16.40 13.38 -7.90
CA ARG A 40 -16.21 12.13 -8.63
C ARG A 40 -15.63 11.05 -7.73
N LEU A 41 -16.17 9.84 -7.85
CA LEU A 41 -15.60 8.64 -7.25
C LEU A 41 -14.28 8.29 -7.95
N ILE A 42 -13.18 8.29 -7.20
CA ILE A 42 -11.86 7.90 -7.67
C ILE A 42 -11.58 6.47 -7.22
N ASN A 43 -11.41 5.57 -8.19
CA ASN A 43 -10.77 4.28 -7.95
C ASN A 43 -9.26 4.49 -7.87
N TRP A 44 -8.77 4.80 -6.68
CA TRP A 44 -7.35 5.00 -6.44
C TRP A 44 -6.63 3.66 -6.38
N ASN A 45 -5.55 3.50 -7.16
CA ASN A 45 -4.67 2.35 -6.98
C ASN A 45 -3.75 2.61 -5.78
N TRP A 46 -4.09 2.03 -4.63
CA TRP A 46 -3.34 2.18 -3.39
C TRP A 46 -1.86 1.76 -3.52
N LEU A 47 -1.51 0.91 -4.50
CA LEU A 47 -0.11 0.55 -4.78
C LEU A 47 0.77 1.76 -5.12
N SER A 48 0.18 2.85 -5.64
CA SER A 48 0.90 4.09 -5.90
C SER A 48 1.53 4.71 -4.64
N ILE A 49 0.96 4.44 -3.45
CA ILE A 49 1.51 4.89 -2.16
C ILE A 49 2.92 4.35 -1.95
N GLN A 50 3.21 3.13 -2.41
CA GLN A 50 4.54 2.51 -2.32
C GLN A 50 5.58 3.21 -3.20
N ALA A 51 5.15 3.98 -4.20
CA ALA A 51 6.04 4.67 -5.11
C ALA A 51 6.48 6.06 -4.60
N VAL A 52 5.87 6.58 -3.53
CA VAL A 52 6.16 7.92 -2.99
C VAL A 52 7.61 8.02 -2.49
N CYS A 53 8.00 7.13 -1.59
CA CYS A 53 9.38 7.01 -1.13
C CYS A 53 9.67 5.60 -0.60
N ARG A 54 10.95 5.30 -0.36
CA ARG A 54 11.38 3.99 0.18
C ARG A 54 10.77 3.71 1.55
N HIS A 55 10.69 4.73 2.42
CA HIS A 55 10.09 4.58 3.75
C HIS A 55 8.63 4.11 3.68
N TRP A 56 7.80 4.71 2.80
CA TRP A 56 6.40 4.32 2.63
C TRP A 56 6.25 2.89 2.12
N ARG A 57 7.09 2.51 1.15
CA ARG A 57 7.14 1.12 0.68
C ARG A 57 7.48 0.16 1.82
N THR A 58 8.49 0.47 2.63
CA THR A 58 8.87 -0.37 3.76
C THR A 58 7.72 -0.53 4.75
N VAL A 59 7.09 0.57 5.16
CA VAL A 59 5.96 0.54 6.11
C VAL A 59 4.82 -0.35 5.59
N LEU A 60 4.42 -0.18 4.32
CA LEU A 60 3.36 -0.96 3.70
C LEU A 60 3.72 -2.43 3.52
N CYS A 61 4.93 -2.74 3.06
CA CYS A 61 5.38 -4.12 2.88
C CYS A 61 5.51 -4.87 4.22
N SER A 62 5.71 -4.14 5.33
CA SER A 62 5.80 -4.71 6.67
C SER A 62 4.46 -4.82 7.40
N ASP A 63 3.35 -4.38 6.81
CA ASP A 63 2.00 -4.49 7.41
C ASP A 63 1.16 -5.55 6.68
N PRO A 64 1.03 -6.79 7.21
CA PRO A 64 0.27 -7.84 6.55
C PRO A 64 -1.20 -7.50 6.29
N LEU A 65 -1.80 -6.67 7.15
CA LEU A 65 -3.21 -6.27 7.01
C LEU A 65 -3.45 -5.36 5.81
N SER A 66 -2.42 -4.69 5.27
CA SER A 66 -2.52 -3.95 4.01
C SER A 66 -2.53 -4.86 2.77
N TRP A 67 -2.21 -6.15 2.93
CA TRP A 67 -2.11 -7.11 1.81
C TRP A 67 -3.22 -8.17 1.80
N ARG A 68 -4.14 -8.14 2.78
CA ARG A 68 -5.15 -9.19 2.95
C ARG A 68 -6.26 -9.20 1.90
N THR A 69 -6.59 -8.06 1.30
CA THR A 69 -7.68 -7.97 0.31
C THR A 69 -7.08 -8.10 -1.09
N ILE A 70 -7.26 -9.26 -1.69
CA ILE A 70 -6.56 -9.66 -2.91
C ILE A 70 -7.56 -9.87 -4.05
N THR A 71 -7.55 -8.96 -5.01
CA THR A 71 -8.28 -9.14 -6.26
C THR A 71 -7.36 -9.73 -7.32
N VAL A 72 -7.67 -10.96 -7.76
CA VAL A 72 -6.89 -11.69 -8.77
C VAL A 72 -7.63 -11.66 -10.09
N TYR A 73 -6.95 -11.14 -11.12
CA TYR A 73 -7.38 -11.23 -12.51
C TYR A 73 -6.59 -12.34 -13.20
N SER A 74 -5.83 -12.03 -14.25
CA SER A 74 -5.11 -13.00 -15.07
C SER A 74 -3.65 -13.27 -14.65
N ARG A 75 -3.10 -12.50 -13.70
CA ARG A 75 -1.68 -12.58 -13.28
C ARG A 75 -1.56 -13.23 -11.91
N HIS A 76 -0.88 -14.38 -11.85
CA HIS A 76 -0.70 -15.15 -10.62
C HIS A 76 0.46 -14.64 -9.77
N GLU A 77 1.42 -13.93 -10.38
CA GLU A 77 2.55 -13.31 -9.67
C GLU A 77 2.08 -12.28 -8.65
N TRP A 78 0.99 -11.56 -8.97
CA TRP A 78 0.35 -10.63 -8.04
C TRP A 78 -0.19 -11.35 -6.81
N LEU A 79 -0.90 -12.47 -7.02
CA LEU A 79 -1.41 -13.29 -5.93
C LEU A 79 -0.26 -13.79 -5.04
N GLN A 80 0.83 -14.29 -5.64
CA GLN A 80 1.99 -14.74 -4.89
C GLN A 80 2.58 -13.62 -4.01
N ILE A 81 2.81 -12.43 -4.58
CA ILE A 81 3.33 -11.27 -3.84
C ILE A 81 2.42 -10.90 -2.67
N CYS A 82 1.09 -10.89 -2.88
CA CYS A 82 0.15 -10.58 -1.81
C CYS A 82 0.19 -11.62 -0.70
N LEU A 83 0.21 -12.91 -1.03
CA LEU A 83 0.26 -13.98 -0.04
C LEU A 83 1.58 -13.98 0.75
N GLU A 84 2.71 -13.71 0.10
CA GLU A 84 4.01 -13.58 0.78
C GLU A 84 4.02 -12.44 1.81
N ARG A 85 3.26 -11.37 1.57
CA ARG A 85 3.19 -10.20 2.46
C ARG A 85 2.06 -10.27 3.48
N CYS A 86 1.02 -11.05 3.19
CA CYS A 86 -0.13 -11.32 4.05
C CYS A 86 0.17 -12.46 5.04
N THR A 87 1.37 -12.49 5.63
CA THR A 87 1.77 -13.55 6.56
C THR A 87 1.00 -13.46 7.87
N ASP A 88 0.62 -14.61 8.44
CA ASP A 88 -0.05 -14.73 9.74
C ASP A 88 -1.40 -13.99 9.88
N VAL A 89 -2.02 -13.61 8.77
CA VAL A 89 -3.36 -13.00 8.74
C VAL A 89 -4.24 -13.64 7.66
N HIS A 90 -5.56 -13.60 7.86
CA HIS A 90 -6.52 -14.17 6.90
C HIS A 90 -6.61 -13.33 5.63
N ALA A 91 -6.29 -13.93 4.48
CA ALA A 91 -6.48 -13.33 3.17
C ALA A 91 -7.93 -13.47 2.68
N ASP A 92 -8.49 -12.37 2.19
CA ASP A 92 -9.77 -12.31 1.48
C ASP A 92 -9.48 -12.20 -0.03
N VAL A 93 -9.74 -13.29 -0.76
CA VAL A 93 -9.33 -13.44 -2.16
C VAL A 93 -10.55 -13.47 -3.07
N THR A 94 -10.64 -12.50 -3.99
CA THR A 94 -11.65 -12.46 -5.03
C THR A 94 -11.04 -12.80 -6.39
N LEU A 95 -11.54 -13.86 -7.03
CA LEU A 95 -11.09 -14.32 -8.33
C LEU A 95 -12.03 -13.80 -9.43
N HIS A 96 -11.49 -13.05 -10.39
CA HIS A 96 -12.25 -12.61 -11.56
C HIS A 96 -11.99 -13.52 -12.75
N LYS A 97 -13.04 -13.80 -13.54
CA LYS A 97 -12.88 -14.51 -14.81
C LYS A 97 -12.00 -13.69 -15.75
N LYS A 98 -11.17 -14.38 -16.53
CA LYS A 98 -10.39 -13.80 -17.63
C LYS A 98 -11.37 -13.16 -18.62
N SER A 99 -11.27 -11.84 -18.82
CA SER A 99 -11.97 -11.14 -19.91
C SER A 99 -11.40 -11.52 -21.27
#